data_AF-A0A6I9PDZ8-F1
#
_entry.id   AF-A0A6I9PDZ8-F1
#
_cell.length_a   1.000
_cell.length_b   1.000
_cell.length_c   1.000
_cell.angle_alpha   90.00
_cell.angle_beta   90.00
_cell.angle_gamma   90.00
#
_symmetry.space_group_name_H-M   'P 1'
#
loop_
_entity.id
_entity.type
_entity.pdbx_description
1 polymer ?
#
loop_
_entity_poly.entity_id
_entity_poly.type
_entity_poly.pdbx_seq_one_letter_code
_entity_poly.pdbx_strand_id
1 'polypeptide(L)'
;MTSTLGGITLKGSAELVADFFSFGINSILYQRGIYPPETFSRITHYDMSLHLTTDPKLKNYLTNVVSQLKGSSADAFYNPLMIRI
;
A
#
# COMPACT_ATOMS: atom_id res chain seq x y z
N MET A 1 -4.16 30.69 -15.61
CA MET A 1 -5.04 29.50 -15.73
C MET A 1 -4.67 28.53 -14.61
N THR A 2 -5.22 28.70 -13.41
CA THR A 2 -4.96 27.83 -12.27
C THR A 2 -6.09 26.81 -12.16
N SER A 3 -5.92 25.65 -12.81
CA SER A 3 -6.85 24.54 -12.67
C SER A 3 -6.59 23.85 -11.32
N THR A 4 -7.32 24.25 -10.29
CA THR A 4 -7.31 23.55 -9.01
C THR A 4 -7.98 22.18 -9.21
N LEU A 5 -7.18 21.11 -9.31
CA LEU A 5 -7.66 19.72 -9.25
C LEU A 5 -8.06 19.38 -7.80
N GLY A 6 -9.06 20.08 -7.25
CA GLY A 6 -9.49 19.97 -5.85
C GLY A 6 -10.49 18.84 -5.60
N GLY A 7 -10.34 17.70 -6.29
CA GLY A 7 -11.25 16.56 -6.17
C GLY A 7 -10.51 15.28 -5.84
N ILE A 8 -10.97 14.56 -4.81
CA ILE A 8 -10.53 13.20 -4.51
C ILE A 8 -10.96 12.32 -5.68
N THR A 9 -10.00 11.84 -6.48
CA THR A 9 -10.29 10.91 -7.58
C THR A 9 -10.26 9.49 -7.05
N LEU A 10 -11.13 8.61 -7.57
CA LEU A 10 -11.13 7.19 -7.20
C LEU A 10 -9.74 6.55 -7.40
N LYS A 11 -9.06 6.91 -8.49
CA LYS A 11 -7.69 6.48 -8.77
C LYS A 11 -6.70 6.95 -7.69
N GLY A 12 -6.73 8.24 -7.34
CA GLY A 12 -5.87 8.79 -6.29
C GLY A 12 -6.16 8.18 -4.91
N SER A 13 -7.44 7.93 -4.58
CA SER A 13 -7.82 7.22 -3.35
C SER A 13 -7.28 5.80 -3.32
N ALA A 14 -7.41 5.05 -4.42
CA ALA A 14 -6.89 3.69 -4.50
C ALA A 14 -5.35 3.66 -4.37
N GLU A 15 -4.65 4.64 -4.93
CA GLU A 15 -3.20 4.79 -4.77
C GLU A 15 -2.80 5.07 -3.31
N LEU A 16 -3.48 6.00 -2.63
CA LEU A 16 -3.23 6.31 -1.22
C LEU A 16 -3.48 5.11 -0.30
N VAL A 17 -4.57 4.38 -0.53
CA VAL A 17 -4.91 3.18 0.26
C VAL A 17 -3.86 2.10 0.06
N ALA A 18 -3.40 1.89 -1.17
CA ALA A 18 -2.37 0.90 -1.46
C ALA A 18 -1.02 1.24 -0.83
N ASP A 19 -0.64 2.52 -0.84
CA ASP A 19 0.58 2.99 -0.16
C ASP A 19 0.46 2.78 1.35
N PHE A 20 -0.70 3.08 1.94
CA PHE A 20 -0.98 2.81 3.36
C PHE A 20 -0.77 1.32 3.70
N PHE A 21 -1.31 0.40 2.89
CA PHE A 21 -1.09 -1.03 3.12
C PHE A 21 0.37 -1.45 2.96
N SER A 22 1.09 -0.90 1.97
CA SER A 22 2.50 -1.17 1.78
C SER A 22 3.32 -0.81 3.01
N PHE A 23 3.18 0.42 3.54
CA PHE A 23 3.91 0.86 4.73
C PHE A 23 3.42 0.18 6.02
N GLY A 24 2.12 -0.07 6.13
CA GLY A 24 1.51 -0.73 7.29
C GLY A 24 2.03 -2.15 7.46
N ILE A 25 2.09 -2.94 6.39
CA ILE A 25 2.59 -4.31 6.44
C ILE A 25 4.08 -4.33 6.81
N ASN A 26 4.91 -3.48 6.21
CA ASN A 26 6.33 -3.40 6.58
C ASN A 26 6.51 -3.04 8.06
N SER A 27 5.71 -2.12 8.58
CA SER A 27 5.76 -1.75 10.00
C SER A 27 5.34 -2.90 10.93
N ILE A 28 4.33 -3.69 10.56
CA ILE A 28 3.92 -4.88 11.33
C ILE A 28 5.02 -5.95 11.32
N LEU A 29 5.61 -6.24 10.16
CA LEU A 29 6.68 -7.23 10.02
C LEU A 29 7.88 -6.87 10.91
N TYR A 30 8.23 -5.58 10.95
CA TYR A 30 9.29 -5.05 11.80
C TYR A 30 8.93 -5.13 13.29
N GLN A 31 7.80 -4.57 13.71
CA GLN A 31 7.41 -4.49 15.13
C GLN A 31 7.16 -5.86 15.76
N ARG A 32 6.73 -6.85 14.97
CA ARG A 32 6.53 -8.24 15.42
C ARG A 32 7.78 -9.10 15.31
N GLY A 33 8.88 -8.58 14.75
CA GLY A 33 10.14 -9.32 14.62
C GLY A 33 10.06 -10.54 13.70
N ILE A 34 9.17 -10.53 12.69
CA ILE A 34 9.02 -11.64 11.73
C ILE A 34 10.25 -11.71 10.81
N TYR A 35 10.83 -10.55 10.51
CA TYR A 35 12.07 -10.41 9.76
C TYR A 35 13.12 -9.68 10.62
N PRO A 36 14.42 -9.97 10.43
CA PRO A 36 15.50 -9.27 11.14
C PRO A 36 15.40 -7.75 10.97
N PRO A 37 15.69 -6.94 12.01
CA PRO A 37 15.59 -5.49 11.92
C PRO A 37 16.58 -4.89 10.90
N GLU A 38 17.71 -5.55 10.66
CA GLU A 38 18.72 -5.17 9.65
C GLU A 38 18.22 -5.26 8.20
N THR A 39 17.14 -6.02 7.95
CA THR A 39 16.52 -6.10 6.62
C THR A 39 15.52 -4.96 6.38
N PHE A 40 15.45 -3.97 7.27
CA PHE A 40 14.61 -2.79 7.12
C PHE A 40 15.44 -1.52 7.12
N SER A 41 15.03 -0.57 6.28
CA SER A 41 15.53 0.80 6.28
C SER A 41 14.45 1.75 6.77
N ARG A 42 14.89 2.81 7.45
CA ARG A 42 13.99 3.86 7.95
C ARG A 42 13.85 4.94 6.88
N ILE A 43 12.62 5.26 6.53
CA ILE A 43 12.27 6.32 5.58
C ILE A 43 11.31 7.30 6.23
N THR A 44 11.33 8.57 5.80
CA THR A 44 10.37 9.57 6.26
C THR A 44 9.33 9.79 5.16
N HIS A 45 8.07 9.50 5.46
CA HIS A 45 6.92 9.73 4.58
C HIS A 45 5.75 10.24 5.41
N TYR A 46 4.99 11.19 4.87
CA TYR A 46 3.87 11.81 5.58
C TYR A 46 4.25 12.33 6.98
N ASP A 47 5.45 12.92 7.10
CA ASP A 47 6.04 13.40 8.35
C ASP A 47 6.20 12.31 9.45
N MET A 48 6.09 11.04 9.07
CA MET A 48 6.27 9.88 9.93
C MET A 48 7.49 9.07 9.51
N SER A 49 8.20 8.54 10.49
CA SER A 49 9.26 7.57 10.22
C SER A 49 8.67 6.16 10.07
N LEU A 50 8.83 5.59 8.89
CA LEU A 50 8.34 4.26 8.53
C LEU A 50 9.51 3.31 8.30
N HIS A 51 9.27 2.02 8.51
CA HIS A 51 10.23 0.96 8.18
C HIS A 51 9.84 0.36 6.84
N LEU A 52 10.82 0.14 5.97
CA LEU A 52 10.62 -0.49 4.67
C LEU A 52 11.65 -1.59 4.46
N THR A 53 11.22 -2.75 3.99
CA THR A 53 12.11 -3.86 3.69
C THR A 53 13.14 -3.49 2.62
N THR A 54 14.39 -3.88 2.84
CA THR A 54 15.48 -3.86 1.86
C THR A 54 15.65 -5.21 1.16
N ASP A 55 15.05 -6.28 1.70
CA ASP A 55 15.08 -7.61 1.09
C ASP A 55 14.29 -7.63 -0.22
N PRO A 56 14.93 -7.98 -1.36
CA PRO A 56 14.30 -7.92 -2.67
C PRO A 56 13.18 -8.96 -2.84
N LYS A 57 13.27 -10.12 -2.17
CA LYS A 57 12.26 -11.17 -2.26
C LYS A 57 10.97 -10.74 -1.55
N LEU A 58 11.08 -10.20 -0.35
CA LEU A 58 9.95 -9.64 0.41
C LEU A 58 9.37 -8.42 -0.30
N LYS A 59 10.22 -7.53 -0.84
CA LYS A 59 9.76 -6.37 -1.62
C LYS A 59 8.94 -6.77 -2.84
N ASN A 60 9.39 -7.76 -3.61
CA ASN A 60 8.64 -8.29 -4.76
C ASN A 60 7.31 -8.91 -4.34
N TYR A 61 7.31 -9.68 -3.25
CA TYR A 61 6.08 -10.27 -2.71
C TYR A 61 5.05 -9.19 -2.33
N LEU A 62 5.48 -8.21 -1.52
CA LEU A 62 4.61 -7.11 -1.10
C LEU A 62 4.11 -6.28 -2.30
N THR A 63 4.96 -6.05 -3.30
CA THR A 63 4.58 -5.34 -4.53
C THR A 63 3.48 -6.10 -5.29
N ASN A 64 3.59 -7.42 -5.40
CA ASN A 64 2.57 -8.25 -6.03
C ASN A 64 1.24 -8.21 -5.25
N VAL A 65 1.28 -8.32 -3.91
CA VAL A 65 0.09 -8.23 -3.05
C VAL A 65 -0.59 -6.86 -3.18
N VAL A 66 0.18 -5.77 -3.10
CA VAL A 66 -0.36 -4.40 -3.23
C VAL A 66 -0.91 -4.15 -4.63
N SER A 67 -0.27 -4.68 -5.68
CA SER A 67 -0.77 -4.61 -7.05
C SER A 67 -2.13 -5.30 -7.21
N GLN A 68 -2.30 -6.48 -6.61
CA GLN A 68 -3.58 -7.18 -6.59
C GLN A 68 -4.65 -6.41 -5.80
N LEU A 69 -4.29 -5.77 -4.69
CA LEU A 69 -5.21 -4.90 -3.94
C LEU A 69 -5.66 -3.69 -4.75
N LYS A 70 -4.76 -3.07 -5.53
CA LYS A 70 -5.11 -1.97 -6.45
C LYS A 70 -6.13 -2.43 -7.50
N GLY A 71 -5.85 -3.56 -8.18
CA GLY A 71 -6.76 -4.13 -9.18
C GLY A 71 -8.11 -4.55 -8.58
N SER A 72 -8.08 -5.33 -7.50
CA SER A 72 -9.27 -5.79 -6.80
C SER A 72 -10.12 -4.65 -6.25
N SER A 73 -9.52 -3.55 -5.78
CA SER A 73 -10.29 -2.38 -5.37
C SER A 73 -11.05 -1.77 -6.54
N ALA A 74 -10.40 -1.61 -7.71
CA ALA A 74 -11.05 -1.07 -8.90
C ALA A 74 -12.18 -1.99 -9.40
N ASP A 75 -11.94 -3.30 -9.44
CA ASP A 75 -12.94 -4.29 -9.85
C ASP A 75 -14.10 -4.44 -8.84
N ALA A 76 -13.82 -4.37 -7.54
CA ALA A 76 -14.84 -4.42 -6.50
C ALA A 76 -15.78 -3.21 -6.52
N PHE A 77 -15.31 -2.04 -6.98
CA PHE A 77 -16.16 -0.87 -7.22
C PHE A 77 -16.93 -0.95 -8.55
N TYR A 78 -16.43 -1.67 -9.56
CA TYR A 78 -17.12 -1.88 -10.83
C TYR A 78 -18.17 -3.01 -10.79
N ASN A 79 -18.08 -3.94 -9.83
CA ASN A 79 -19.03 -5.05 -9.73
C ASN A 79 -19.63 -5.20 -8.31
N PRO A 80 -20.64 -4.38 -7.94
CA PRO A 80 -21.41 -4.59 -6.71
C PRO A 80 -22.29 -5.87 -6.72
N LEU A 81 -22.19 -6.73 -7.76
CA LEU A 81 -23.08 -7.88 -7.97
C LEU A 81 -22.48 -9.25 -7.67
N MET A 82 -21.28 -9.36 -7.11
CA MET A 82 -20.69 -10.65 -6.70
C MET A 82 -20.78 -10.93 -5.19
N ILE A 83 -21.85 -10.45 -4.55
CA ILE A 83 -22.44 -11.15 -3.40
C ILE A 83 -23.75 -11.78 -3.90
N ARG A 84 -23.65 -12.98 -4.47
CA ARG A 84 -24.76 -13.92 -4.56
C ARG A 84 -24.23 -15.31 -4.19
N ILE A 85 -24.66 -15.73 -3.00
CA ILE A 85 -24.98 -17.08 -2.52
C ILE A 85 -24.23 -18.22 -3.22
#